data_AF-A0A2V2ZVE4-F1
#
_entry.id   AF-A0A2V2ZVE4-F1
#
_cell.length_a   1.000
_cell.length_b   1.000
_cell.length_c   1.000
_cell.angle_alpha   90.00
_cell.angle_beta   90.00
_cell.angle_gamma   90.00
#
_symmetry.space_group_name_H-M   'P 1'
#
loop_
_entity.id
_entity.type
_entity.pdbx_description
1 polymer ?
#
loop_
_entity_poly.entity_id
_entity_poly.type
_entity_poly.pdbx_seq_one_letter_code
_entity_poly.pdbx_strand_id
1 'polypeptide(L)'
;MICVCEELYPPRYGLSGKAAIVEDKQTVLKNFGLRDERWLRLWNIDCRLLTMFYQSLDPRYDWFIVVYDYEKFCIDSEVKEAIIWHEVGHITYPVGRNSICVENEIKCDHIAVNSGQKEGLKKVLDLTLNMARSLNNELLMSMTNKRKERIKAY
;
A
#
# COMPACT_ATOMS: atom_id res chain seq x y z
N MET A 1 -12.94 11.37 16.21
CA MET A 1 -12.24 10.25 16.88
C MET A 1 -11.65 9.40 15.77
N ILE A 2 -10.32 9.22 15.75
CA ILE A 2 -9.67 8.38 14.73
C ILE A 2 -10.00 6.92 15.07
N CYS A 3 -10.59 6.19 14.14
CA CYS A 3 -10.90 4.77 14.30
C CYS A 3 -9.63 3.96 13.99
N VAL A 4 -8.87 3.64 15.04
CA VAL A 4 -7.69 2.77 14.95
C VAL A 4 -8.17 1.33 14.86
N CYS A 5 -7.80 0.67 13.77
CA CYS A 5 -8.13 -0.73 13.51
C CYS A 5 -7.07 -1.67 14.08
N GLU A 6 -5.80 -1.28 13.97
CA GLU A 6 -4.64 -2.06 14.43
C GLU A 6 -3.49 -1.13 14.80
N GLU A 7 -2.78 -1.46 15.88
CA GLU A 7 -1.48 -0.86 16.17
C GLU A 7 -0.39 -1.82 15.72
N LEU A 8 0.55 -1.33 14.92
CA LEU A 8 1.68 -2.14 14.48
C LEU A 8 2.68 -2.29 15.64
N TYR A 9 3.18 -3.51 15.86
CA TYR A 9 4.24 -3.75 16.82
C TYR A 9 5.59 -3.24 16.28
N PRO A 10 6.15 -2.12 16.80
CA PRO A 10 7.29 -1.45 16.15
C PRO A 10 8.53 -2.34 15.96
N PRO A 11 8.93 -3.20 16.93
CA PRO A 11 10.09 -4.08 16.75
C PRO A 11 9.94 -5.08 15.60
N ARG A 12 8.72 -5.49 15.25
CA ARG A 12 8.49 -6.38 14.10
C ARG A 12 8.80 -5.70 12.78
N TYR A 13 8.50 -4.41 12.67
CA TYR A 13 8.60 -3.64 11.44
C TYR A 13 9.84 -2.74 11.36
N GLY A 14 10.75 -2.82 12.35
CA GLY A 14 11.94 -1.96 12.42
C GLY A 14 11.61 -0.48 12.60
N LEU A 15 10.45 -0.16 13.17
CA LEU A 15 9.98 1.21 13.36
C LEU A 15 10.58 1.83 14.62
N SER A 16 11.07 3.06 14.52
CA SER A 16 11.52 3.86 15.66
C SER A 16 10.36 4.51 16.43
N GLY A 17 9.16 4.55 15.84
CA GLY A 17 7.97 5.19 16.36
C GLY A 17 6.72 4.31 16.29
N LYS A 18 5.59 4.84 16.76
CA LYS A 18 4.30 4.15 16.74
C LYS A 18 3.62 4.33 15.39
N ALA A 19 3.18 3.23 14.80
CA ALA A 19 2.37 3.24 13.59
C ALA A 19 1.04 2.54 13.83
N ALA A 20 -0.02 3.04 13.21
CA ALA A 20 -1.34 2.42 13.29
C ALA A 20 -1.99 2.31 11.91
N ILE A 21 -2.84 1.30 11.76
CA ILE A 21 -3.74 1.15 10.63
C ILE A 21 -5.08 1.77 11.01
N VAL A 22 -5.58 2.65 10.14
CA VAL A 22 -6.86 3.33 10.31
C VAL A 22 -7.72 3.12 9.08
N GLU A 23 -9.02 2.92 9.27
CA GLU A 23 -9.98 2.87 8.16
C GLU A 23 -10.56 4.27 7.91
N ASP A 24 -10.45 4.75 6.68
CA ASP A 24 -11.15 5.96 6.23
C ASP A 24 -11.50 5.87 4.74
N LYS A 25 -12.69 5.32 4.47
CA LYS A 25 -13.25 5.14 3.13
C LYS A 25 -13.27 6.45 2.33
N GLN A 26 -13.67 7.55 2.96
CA GLN A 26 -13.86 8.83 2.25
C GLN A 26 -12.52 9.45 1.87
N THR A 27 -11.56 9.45 2.80
CA THR A 27 -10.22 9.97 2.56
C THR A 27 -9.50 9.17 1.48
N VAL A 28 -9.62 7.83 1.51
CA VAL A 28 -9.07 6.97 0.47
C VAL A 28 -9.71 7.23 -0.89
N LEU A 29 -11.05 7.20 -1.00
CA LEU A 29 -11.71 7.48 -2.29
C LEU A 29 -11.30 8.84 -2.86
N LYS A 30 -11.29 9.89 -2.01
CA LYS A 30 -10.89 11.24 -2.41
C LYS A 30 -9.46 11.28 -2.94
N ASN A 31 -8.51 10.62 -2.29
CA ASN A 31 -7.11 10.64 -2.70
C ASN A 31 -6.89 9.92 -4.03
N PHE A 32 -7.58 8.80 -4.24
CA PHE A 32 -7.56 8.05 -5.49
C PHE A 32 -8.43 8.68 -6.60
N GLY A 33 -9.00 9.87 -6.38
CA GLY A 33 -9.82 10.58 -7.37
C GLY A 33 -11.19 9.94 -7.63
N LEU A 34 -11.67 9.10 -6.70
CA LEU A 34 -12.93 8.37 -6.78
C LEU A 34 -14.02 9.11 -6.01
N ARG A 35 -15.20 9.22 -6.61
CA ARG A 35 -16.33 9.92 -5.98
C ARG A 35 -17.07 9.07 -4.95
N ASP A 36 -17.22 7.78 -5.24
CA ASP A 36 -17.95 6.83 -4.41
C ASP A 36 -17.58 5.39 -4.76
N GLU A 37 -18.05 4.45 -3.94
CA GLU A 37 -17.74 3.01 -4.05
C GLU A 37 -18.19 2.33 -5.35
N ARG A 38 -19.13 2.90 -6.10
CA ARG A 38 -19.62 2.29 -7.35
C ARG A 38 -18.51 2.26 -8.39
N TRP A 39 -17.58 3.21 -8.34
CA TRP A 39 -16.39 3.24 -9.20
C TRP A 39 -15.47 2.05 -8.96
N LEU A 40 -15.37 1.59 -7.70
CA LEU A 40 -14.57 0.40 -7.38
C LEU A 40 -15.11 -0.83 -8.10
N ARG A 41 -16.43 -0.99 -8.11
CA ARG A 41 -17.12 -2.09 -8.81
C ARG A 41 -17.01 -1.95 -10.33
N LEU A 42 -17.25 -0.74 -10.86
CA LEU A 42 -17.24 -0.48 -12.30
C LEU A 42 -15.85 -0.74 -12.92
N TRP A 43 -14.79 -0.34 -12.23
CA TRP A 43 -13.42 -0.46 -12.71
C TRP A 43 -12.67 -1.66 -12.17
N ASN A 44 -13.37 -2.55 -11.46
CA ASN A 44 -12.79 -3.76 -10.87
C ASN A 44 -11.53 -3.45 -10.02
N ILE A 45 -11.61 -2.38 -9.22
CA ILE A 45 -10.54 -1.96 -8.32
C ILE A 45 -10.58 -2.87 -7.09
N ASP A 46 -9.48 -3.57 -6.84
CA ASP A 46 -9.31 -4.31 -5.58
C ASP A 46 -9.06 -3.31 -4.45
N CYS A 47 -10.04 -3.14 -3.57
CA CYS A 47 -9.97 -2.16 -2.48
C CYS A 47 -8.86 -2.44 -1.47
N ARG A 48 -8.28 -3.65 -1.44
CA ARG A 48 -7.14 -3.98 -0.58
C ARG A 48 -5.88 -3.22 -0.99
N LEU A 49 -5.78 -2.82 -2.25
CA LEU A 49 -4.66 -2.02 -2.78
C LEU A 49 -4.81 -0.52 -2.51
N LEU A 50 -5.95 -0.08 -1.99
CA LEU A 50 -6.20 1.33 -1.71
C LEU A 50 -5.67 1.68 -0.34
N THR A 51 -4.35 1.80 -0.26
CA THR A 51 -3.59 2.14 0.94
C THR A 51 -2.87 3.46 0.77
N MET A 52 -2.72 4.17 1.87
CA MET A 52 -1.95 5.41 1.92
C MET A 52 -1.11 5.44 3.17
N PHE A 53 0.11 5.94 3.05
CA PHE A 53 1.03 6.06 4.17
C PHE A 53 1.34 7.53 4.46
N TYR A 54 1.11 7.95 5.71
CA TYR A 54 1.28 9.34 6.14
C TYR A 54 2.03 9.47 7.45
N GLN A 55 2.78 10.56 7.57
CA GLN A 55 3.16 11.07 8.88
C GLN A 55 1.92 11.59 9.60
N SER A 56 1.72 11.14 10.84
CA SER A 56 0.56 11.47 11.66
C SER A 56 0.68 12.88 12.25
N LEU A 57 -0.45 13.57 12.37
CA LEU A 57 -0.60 14.81 13.16
C LEU A 57 -1.13 14.54 14.57
N ASP A 58 -1.56 13.30 14.86
CA ASP A 58 -1.98 12.89 16.19
C ASP A 58 -0.73 12.58 17.02
N PRO A 59 -0.52 13.20 18.19
CA PRO A 59 0.70 13.04 18.98
C PRO A 59 0.90 11.62 19.54
N ARG A 60 -0.09 10.72 19.43
CA ARG A 60 0.01 9.33 19.89
C ARG A 60 0.69 8.42 18.88
N TYR A 61 0.73 8.79 17.61
CA TYR A 61 1.29 7.99 16.52
C TYR A 61 2.21 8.84 15.66
N ASP A 62 3.29 8.25 15.17
CA ASP A 62 4.20 8.88 14.22
C ASP A 62 3.70 8.68 12.78
N TRP A 63 3.08 7.53 12.52
CA TRP A 63 2.67 7.12 11.18
C TRP A 63 1.28 6.50 11.14
N PHE A 64 0.57 6.72 10.03
CA PHE A 64 -0.67 6.02 9.71
C PHE A 64 -0.56 5.29 8.38
N ILE A 65 -1.04 4.05 8.36
CA ILE A 65 -1.48 3.36 7.14
C ILE A 65 -3.00 3.52 7.09
N VAL A 66 -3.48 4.28 6.11
CA VAL A 66 -4.92 4.49 5.89
C VAL A 66 -5.40 3.49 4.85
N VAL A 67 -6.39 2.68 5.20
CA VAL A 67 -6.98 1.66 4.30
C VAL A 67 -8.44 1.98 3.99
N TYR A 68 -8.91 1.51 2.84
CA TYR A 68 -10.31 1.67 2.45
C TYR A 68 -11.25 0.83 3.31
N ASP A 69 -10.98 -0.47 3.47
CA ASP A 69 -11.85 -1.40 4.19
C ASP A 69 -10.98 -2.40 4.93
N TYR A 70 -10.90 -2.27 6.25
CA TYR A 70 -9.96 -3.01 7.09
C TYR A 70 -10.29 -4.50 7.15
N GLU A 71 -11.58 -4.85 7.15
CA GLU A 71 -12.00 -6.25 7.11
C GLU A 71 -11.49 -6.93 5.83
N LYS A 72 -11.73 -6.30 4.67
CA LYS A 72 -11.22 -6.83 3.39
C LYS A 72 -9.70 -6.82 3.29
N PHE A 73 -9.05 -5.80 3.85
CA PHE A 73 -7.61 -5.72 3.93
C PHE A 73 -7.01 -6.92 4.68
N CYS A 74 -7.72 -7.45 5.70
CA CYS A 74 -7.27 -8.58 6.49
C CYS A 74 -7.57 -9.97 5.91
N ILE A 75 -8.34 -10.09 4.82
CA ILE A 75 -8.77 -11.41 4.28
C ILE A 75 -7.59 -12.27 3.80
N ASP A 76 -6.55 -11.65 3.24
CA ASP A 76 -5.35 -12.34 2.77
C ASP A 76 -4.14 -11.80 3.55
N SER A 77 -3.66 -12.59 4.52
CA SER A 77 -2.58 -12.19 5.41
C SER A 77 -1.26 -11.96 4.68
N GLU A 78 -1.00 -12.69 3.58
CA GLU A 78 0.22 -12.50 2.79
C GLU A 78 0.18 -11.18 2.03
N VAL A 79 -0.97 -10.84 1.45
CA VAL A 79 -1.19 -9.54 0.79
C VAL A 79 -1.09 -8.40 1.80
N LYS A 80 -1.76 -8.54 2.96
CA LYS A 80 -1.71 -7.55 4.05
C LYS A 80 -0.28 -7.26 4.48
N GLU A 81 0.49 -8.30 4.83
CA GLU A 81 1.85 -8.11 5.34
C GLU A 81 2.79 -7.56 4.26
N ALA A 82 2.63 -7.99 3.00
CA ALA A 82 3.38 -7.41 1.89
C ALA A 82 3.11 -5.92 1.72
N ILE A 83 1.84 -5.50 1.82
CA ILE A 83 1.48 -4.07 1.77
C ILE A 83 2.07 -3.33 2.95
N ILE A 84 1.92 -3.82 4.19
CA ILE A 84 2.46 -3.13 5.38
C ILE A 84 3.97 -2.92 5.25
N TRP A 85 4.72 -3.97 4.87
CA TRP A 85 6.17 -3.83 4.69
C TRP A 85 6.56 -2.91 3.55
N HIS A 86 5.79 -2.89 2.46
CA HIS A 86 5.97 -1.93 1.38
C HIS A 86 5.77 -0.49 1.88
N GLU A 87 4.67 -0.22 2.60
CA GLU A 87 4.36 1.12 3.13
C GLU A 87 5.40 1.59 4.15
N VAL A 88 5.88 0.70 5.02
CA VAL A 88 7.01 0.99 5.94
C VAL A 88 8.28 1.36 5.16
N GLY A 89 8.48 0.78 3.97
CA GLY A 89 9.58 1.13 3.08
C GLY A 89 9.63 2.61 2.69
N HIS A 90 8.47 3.28 2.61
CA HIS A 90 8.39 4.71 2.31
C HIS A 90 8.94 5.61 3.43
N ILE A 91 9.12 5.08 4.65
CA ILE A 91 9.89 5.79 5.70
C ILE A 91 11.37 5.88 5.31
N THR A 92 11.92 4.81 4.73
CA THR A 92 13.34 4.73 4.36
C THR A 92 13.61 5.40 3.01
N TYR A 93 12.66 5.30 2.08
CA TYR A 93 12.77 5.82 0.73
C TYR A 93 11.64 6.82 0.43
N PRO A 94 11.58 7.96 1.13
CA PRO A 94 10.50 8.92 0.98
C PRO A 94 10.45 9.46 -0.45
N VAL A 95 9.23 9.58 -0.98
CA VAL A 95 8.94 10.21 -2.26
C VAL A 95 8.39 11.61 -2.02
N GLY A 96 8.81 12.56 -2.84
CA GLY A 96 8.27 13.93 -2.80
C GLY A 96 6.80 13.96 -3.20
N ARG A 97 6.11 15.03 -2.80
CA ARG A 97 4.71 15.27 -3.18
C ARG A 97 4.60 15.32 -4.72
N ASN A 98 3.69 14.54 -5.29
CA ASN A 98 3.47 14.40 -6.74
C ASN A 98 4.63 13.79 -7.56
N SER A 99 5.63 13.19 -6.92
CA SER A 99 6.66 12.43 -7.63
C SER A 99 6.34 10.94 -7.55
N ILE A 100 6.08 10.32 -8.70
CA ILE A 100 6.03 8.87 -8.82
C ILE A 100 7.41 8.41 -9.32
N CYS A 101 8.14 7.68 -8.47
CA CYS A 101 9.47 7.17 -8.80
C CYS A 101 9.46 5.64 -8.73
N VAL A 102 9.48 4.98 -9.89
CA VAL A 102 9.50 3.51 -9.98
C VAL A 102 10.67 2.89 -9.21
N GLU A 103 11.82 3.57 -9.16
CA GLU A 103 12.98 3.09 -8.40
C GLU A 103 12.75 3.12 -6.88
N ASN A 104 11.98 4.09 -6.37
CA ASN A 104 11.63 4.11 -4.94
C ASN A 104 10.62 3.00 -4.63
N GLU A 105 9.61 2.81 -5.48
CA GLU A 105 8.68 1.68 -5.36
C GLU A 105 9.40 0.32 -5.34
N ILE A 106 10.41 0.15 -6.21
CA ILE A 106 11.27 -1.04 -6.24
C ILE A 106 12.06 -1.21 -4.94
N LYS A 107 12.55 -0.13 -4.34
CA LYS A 107 13.27 -0.19 -3.05
C LYS A 107 12.32 -0.54 -1.89
N CYS A 108 11.10 -0.02 -1.89
CA CYS A 108 10.06 -0.40 -0.92
C CYS A 108 9.67 -1.88 -1.08
N ASP A 109 9.51 -2.34 -2.32
CA ASP A 109 9.31 -3.76 -2.65
C ASP A 109 10.45 -4.64 -2.14
N HIS A 110 11.68 -4.18 -2.28
CA HIS A 110 12.85 -4.91 -1.80
C HIS A 110 12.87 -5.05 -0.27
N ILE A 111 12.42 -4.04 0.47
CA ILE A 111 12.23 -4.15 1.93
C ILE A 111 11.23 -5.26 2.26
N ALA A 112 10.07 -5.29 1.58
CA ALA A 112 9.08 -6.35 1.78
C ALA A 112 9.63 -7.75 1.44
N VAL A 113 10.42 -7.89 0.37
CA VAL A 113 11.08 -9.15 0.00
C VAL A 113 12.06 -9.58 1.10
N ASN A 114 12.91 -8.68 1.60
CA ASN A 114 13.89 -8.98 2.64
C ASN A 114 13.22 -9.37 3.98
N SER A 115 12.00 -8.89 4.22
CA SER A 115 11.16 -9.28 5.37
C SER A 115 10.33 -10.56 5.13
N GLY A 116 10.65 -11.33 4.09
CA GLY A 116 10.02 -12.63 3.81
C GLY A 116 8.69 -12.54 3.06
N GLN A 117 8.28 -11.38 2.56
CA GLN A 117 6.96 -11.17 1.94
C GLN A 117 6.95 -11.27 0.42
N LYS A 118 7.89 -12.02 -0.18
CA LYS A 118 8.05 -12.12 -1.65
C LYS A 118 6.79 -12.63 -2.34
N GLU A 119 6.15 -13.69 -1.82
CA GLU A 119 4.95 -14.26 -2.43
C GLU A 119 3.73 -13.35 -2.27
N GLY A 120 3.53 -12.76 -1.09
CA GLY A 120 2.51 -11.74 -0.87
C GLY A 120 2.67 -10.54 -1.82
N LEU A 121 3.90 -10.08 -2.03
CA LEU A 121 4.19 -8.97 -2.93
C LEU A 121 3.93 -9.32 -4.40
N LYS A 122 4.22 -10.55 -4.84
CA LYS A 122 3.82 -11.01 -6.19
C LYS A 122 2.31 -10.92 -6.38
N LYS A 123 1.52 -11.37 -5.38
CA LYS A 123 0.05 -11.23 -5.42
C LYS A 123 -0.37 -9.77 -5.51
N VAL A 124 0.21 -8.89 -4.68
CA VAL A 124 -0.05 -7.45 -4.72
C VAL A 124 0.18 -6.89 -6.13
N LEU A 125 1.32 -7.19 -6.75
CA LEU A 125 1.62 -6.69 -8.10
C LEU A 125 0.75 -7.31 -9.19
N ASP A 126 0.30 -8.56 -9.04
CA ASP A 126 -0.69 -9.16 -9.93
C ASP A 126 -2.05 -8.45 -9.83
N LEU A 127 -2.49 -8.15 -8.61
CA LEU A 127 -3.72 -7.37 -8.38
C LEU A 127 -3.58 -5.95 -8.94
N THR A 128 -2.45 -5.29 -8.72
CA THR A 128 -2.17 -3.95 -9.27
C THR A 128 -2.17 -3.96 -10.79
N LEU A 129 -1.59 -4.99 -11.42
CA LEU A 129 -1.59 -5.11 -12.89
C LEU A 129 -3.00 -5.34 -13.45
N ASN A 130 -3.82 -6.15 -12.77
CA ASN A 130 -5.21 -6.37 -13.16
C ASN A 130 -6.05 -5.09 -13.03
N MET A 131 -5.85 -4.32 -11.95
CA MET A 131 -6.45 -3.00 -11.77
C MET A 131 -6.01 -2.03 -12.86
N ALA A 132 -4.71 -1.98 -13.16
CA ALA A 132 -4.14 -1.10 -14.19
C ALA A 132 -4.71 -1.39 -15.59
N ARG A 133 -4.89 -2.68 -15.93
CA ARG A 133 -5.55 -3.11 -17.17
C ARG A 133 -7.01 -2.68 -17.22
N SER A 134 -7.75 -2.88 -16.12
CA SER A 134 -9.16 -2.51 -16.02
C SER A 134 -9.38 -0.99 -16.17
N LEU A 135 -8.42 -0.20 -15.69
CA LEU A 135 -8.39 1.26 -15.81
C LEU A 135 -7.82 1.76 -17.14
N ASN A 136 -7.30 0.89 -18.00
CA ASN A 136 -6.52 1.25 -19.19
C ASN A 136 -5.38 2.25 -18.87
N ASN A 137 -4.70 2.04 -17.74
CA ASN A 137 -3.66 2.94 -17.23
C ASN A 137 -2.25 2.42 -17.60
N GLU A 138 -1.74 2.87 -18.74
CA GLU A 138 -0.43 2.48 -19.28
C GLU A 138 0.74 2.76 -18.34
N LEU A 139 0.71 3.90 -17.63
CA LEU A 139 1.77 4.25 -16.69
C LEU A 139 1.83 3.25 -15.54
N LEU A 140 0.68 2.94 -14.93
CA LEU A 140 0.60 1.97 -13.83
C LEU A 140 0.97 0.57 -14.30
N MET A 141 0.55 0.15 -15.50
CA MET A 141 0.94 -1.14 -16.09
C MET A 141 2.46 -1.22 -16.28
N SER A 142 3.07 -0.21 -16.91
CA SER A 142 4.51 -0.15 -17.16
C SER A 142 5.33 -0.20 -15.86
N MET A 143 4.95 0.60 -14.86
CA MET A 143 5.60 0.58 -13.55
C MET A 143 5.48 -0.75 -12.84
N THR A 144 4.28 -1.35 -12.85
CA THR A 144 4.03 -2.63 -12.19
C THR A 144 4.84 -3.74 -12.84
N ASN A 145 4.95 -3.76 -14.18
CA ASN A 145 5.79 -4.74 -14.88
C ASN A 145 7.27 -4.61 -14.51
N LYS A 146 7.81 -3.37 -14.44
CA LYS A 146 9.20 -3.15 -14.00
C LYS A 146 9.45 -3.67 -12.58
N ARG A 147 8.53 -3.40 -11.65
CA ARG A 147 8.59 -3.94 -10.28
C ARG A 147 8.60 -5.48 -10.27
N LYS A 148 7.71 -6.11 -11.06
CA LYS A 148 7.65 -7.57 -11.20
C LYS A 148 8.93 -8.18 -11.78
N GLU A 149 9.52 -7.56 -12.78
CA GLU A 149 10.81 -7.99 -13.35
C GLU A 149 11.91 -7.95 -12.29
N ARG A 150 11.96 -6.89 -11.48
CA ARG A 150 12.96 -6.76 -10.44
C ARG A 150 12.83 -7.82 -9.35
N ILE A 151 11.60 -8.14 -8.93
CA ILE A 151 11.34 -9.16 -7.90
C ILE A 151 11.72 -10.57 -8.35
N LYS A 152 11.66 -10.87 -9.65
CA LYS A 152 12.15 -12.15 -10.20
C LYS A 152 13.67 -12.29 -10.14
N ALA A 153 14.40 -11.17 -10.07
CA ALA A 153 15.86 -11.14 -9.98
C ALA A 153 16.37 -11.24 -8.54
N TYR A 154 15.49 -11.09 -7.54
CA TYR A 154 15.72 -11.48 -6.15
C TYR A 154 15.26 -12.93 -5.92
#